data_AF-A0A0V0RKH5-F1
#
_entry.id   AF-A0A0V0RKH5-F1
#
_cell.length_a   1.000
_cell.length_b   1.000
_cell.length_c   1.000
_cell.angle_alpha   90.00
_cell.angle_beta   90.00
_cell.angle_gamma   90.00
#
_symmetry.space_group_name_H-M   'P 1'
#
loop_
_entity.id
_entity.type
_entity.pdbx_description
1 polymer ?
#
loop_
_entity_poly.entity_id
_entity_poly.type
_entity_poly.pdbx_seq_one_letter_code
_entity_poly.pdbx_strand_id
1 'polypeptide(L)'
;MDESNASEQEGKKPEEEAGTSDMKDKKCKPNRLKKMWDGLIQHLCPRRTLDGVNSDSSSNDIPKLTVVFDLDSTLIYSTKEKQFSNQEKIDSIKYYVAIRPHCREVLQTVKSVANMMVYSAGKPKYVNQIVQLLDPERKLFE
;
A
#
# COMPACT_ATOMS: atom_id res chain seq x y z
N MET A 1 -19.24 54.43 30.21
CA MET A 1 -17.94 54.43 29.52
C MET A 1 -17.13 53.34 30.20
N ASP A 2 -16.91 52.27 29.43
CA ASP A 2 -15.79 51.31 29.46
C ASP A 2 -15.66 50.42 30.71
N GLU A 3 -16.15 49.18 30.65
CA GLU A 3 -15.47 47.96 30.14
C GLU A 3 -14.48 47.34 31.15
N SER A 4 -15.00 46.31 31.83
CA SER A 4 -14.39 45.00 32.15
C SER A 4 -12.87 44.83 32.18
N ASN A 5 -12.33 44.28 33.29
CA ASN A 5 -11.57 43.02 33.22
C ASN A 5 -11.28 42.33 34.57
N ALA A 6 -11.45 41.00 34.53
CA ALA A 6 -10.76 39.87 35.18
C ALA A 6 -10.11 39.97 36.58
N SER A 7 -10.40 38.97 37.43
CA SER A 7 -9.40 38.37 38.32
C SER A 7 -9.72 36.91 38.65
N GLU A 8 -8.66 36.12 38.78
CA GLU A 8 -8.54 34.67 38.86
C GLU A 8 -9.00 34.01 40.18
N GLN A 9 -9.40 32.74 40.04
CA GLN A 9 -9.07 31.52 40.82
C GLN A 9 -8.72 31.62 42.31
N GLU A 10 -9.38 30.80 43.15
CA GLU A 10 -8.72 29.74 43.93
C GLU A 10 -9.75 28.85 44.65
N GLY A 11 -9.64 27.53 44.49
CA GLY A 11 -10.50 26.55 45.15
C GLY A 11 -9.87 25.16 45.12
N LYS A 12 -9.28 24.79 46.25
CA LYS A 12 -8.40 23.64 46.53
C LYS A 12 -8.94 22.26 46.08
N LYS A 13 -8.01 21.45 45.57
CA LYS A 13 -8.05 19.99 45.39
C LYS A 13 -7.57 19.28 46.67
N PRO A 14 -8.15 18.13 47.07
CA PRO A 14 -7.44 17.08 47.78
C PRO A 14 -7.10 15.91 46.85
N GLU A 15 -5.97 15.29 47.15
CA GLU A 15 -5.28 14.24 46.41
C GLU A 15 -5.84 12.83 46.69
N GLU A 16 -5.60 11.97 45.69
CA GLU A 16 -5.40 10.52 45.65
C GLU A 16 -6.06 9.59 46.69
N GLU A 17 -6.74 8.54 46.20
CA GLU A 17 -6.23 7.17 46.36
C GLU A 17 -6.63 6.28 45.18
N ALA A 18 -5.73 5.37 44.84
CA ALA A 18 -5.72 4.50 43.67
C ALA A 18 -6.65 3.29 43.83
N GLY A 19 -7.37 2.96 42.76
CA GLY A 19 -8.10 1.70 42.60
C GLY A 19 -8.04 1.25 41.14
N THR A 20 -7.13 0.33 40.86
CA THR A 20 -7.08 -0.43 39.59
C THR A 20 -8.25 -1.40 39.52
N SER A 21 -9.04 -1.36 38.45
CA SER A 21 -9.39 -2.57 37.65
C SER A 21 -10.27 -2.24 36.44
N ASP A 22 -9.81 -2.74 35.29
CA ASP A 22 -10.53 -3.06 34.06
C ASP A 22 -11.07 -1.93 33.16
N MET A 23 -10.15 -1.25 32.46
CA MET A 23 -10.44 -0.80 31.10
C MET A 23 -10.40 -2.01 30.16
N LYS A 24 -11.56 -2.64 29.94
CA LYS A 24 -11.75 -3.57 28.82
C LYS A 24 -11.48 -2.84 27.50
N ASP A 25 -10.35 -3.16 26.88
CA ASP A 25 -10.03 -2.85 25.50
C ASP A 25 -11.20 -3.24 24.59
N LYS A 26 -11.98 -2.26 24.15
CA LYS A 26 -12.98 -2.43 23.10
C LYS A 26 -12.23 -2.59 21.78
N LYS A 27 -11.79 -3.82 21.50
CA LYS A 27 -11.32 -4.26 20.19
C LYS A 27 -12.53 -4.22 19.23
N CYS A 28 -12.76 -3.07 18.61
CA CYS A 28 -13.82 -2.87 17.63
C CYS A 28 -13.54 -3.69 16.36
N LYS A 29 -14.09 -4.90 16.36
CA LYS A 29 -14.43 -5.83 15.26
C LYS A 29 -13.97 -5.42 13.83
N PRO A 30 -12.76 -5.83 13.40
CA PRO A 30 -12.32 -5.74 11.99
C PRO A 30 -13.12 -6.63 11.02
N ASN A 31 -14.05 -7.45 11.51
CA ASN A 31 -14.71 -8.49 10.72
C ASN A 31 -15.79 -7.98 9.75
N ARG A 32 -16.36 -6.78 9.94
CA ARG A 32 -17.45 -6.29 9.06
C ARG A 32 -16.90 -5.69 7.77
N LEU A 33 -15.86 -4.87 7.88
CA LEU A 33 -15.17 -4.28 6.72
C LEU A 33 -14.50 -5.38 5.88
N LYS A 34 -13.87 -6.36 6.53
CA LYS A 34 -13.29 -7.52 5.84
C LYS A 34 -14.33 -8.27 5.00
N LYS A 35 -15.49 -8.60 5.57
CA LYS A 35 -16.60 -9.25 4.83
C LYS A 35 -17.12 -8.42 3.65
N MET A 36 -17.19 -7.10 3.82
CA MET A 36 -17.62 -6.20 2.75
C MET A 36 -16.61 -6.17 1.61
N TRP A 37 -15.32 -6.15 1.95
CA TRP A 37 -14.21 -6.23 1.00
C TRP A 37 -14.17 -7.58 0.29
N ASP A 38 -14.35 -8.68 1.03
CA ASP A 38 -14.41 -10.04 0.49
C ASP A 38 -15.56 -10.17 -0.52
N GLY A 39 -16.74 -9.63 -0.21
CA GLY A 39 -17.90 -9.63 -1.12
C GLY A 39 -17.68 -8.77 -2.37
N LEU A 40 -17.05 -7.60 -2.22
CA LEU A 40 -16.68 -6.75 -3.35
C LEU A 40 -15.70 -7.47 -4.28
N ILE A 41 -14.67 -8.11 -3.72
CA ILE A 41 -13.68 -8.88 -4.49
C ILE A 41 -14.33 -10.06 -5.20
N GLN A 42 -15.24 -10.76 -4.55
CA GLN A 42 -15.99 -11.85 -5.19
C GLN A 42 -16.84 -11.37 -6.38
N HIS A 43 -17.35 -10.14 -6.32
CA HIS A 43 -18.15 -9.56 -7.40
C HIS A 43 -17.29 -9.00 -8.55
N LEU A 44 -16.21 -8.28 -8.23
CA LEU A 44 -15.32 -7.68 -9.23
C LEU A 44 -14.40 -8.71 -9.91
N CYS A 45 -14.07 -9.78 -9.20
CA CYS A 45 -13.25 -10.88 -9.69
C CYS A 45 -14.03 -12.18 -9.50
N PRO A 46 -15.06 -12.46 -10.33
CA PRO A 46 -15.67 -13.77 -10.33
C PRO A 46 -14.56 -14.77 -10.56
N ARG A 47 -14.29 -15.65 -9.57
CA ARG A 47 -13.43 -16.81 -9.83
C ARG A 47 -14.04 -17.47 -11.04
N ARG A 48 -13.30 -17.58 -12.14
CA ARG A 48 -13.65 -18.51 -13.21
C ARG A 48 -13.52 -19.89 -12.58
N THR A 49 -14.55 -20.36 -11.90
CA THR A 49 -14.71 -21.78 -11.65
C THR A 49 -14.97 -22.36 -13.03
N LEU A 50 -13.96 -23.03 -13.58
CA LEU A 50 -14.21 -23.97 -14.65
C LEU A 50 -15.12 -25.04 -14.01
N ASP A 51 -16.36 -25.13 -14.47
CA ASP A 51 -17.29 -26.11 -13.96
C ASP A 51 -16.71 -27.53 -14.14
N GLY A 52 -16.61 -28.28 -13.05
CA GLY A 52 -16.50 -29.74 -13.10
C GLY A 52 -15.11 -30.38 -12.92
N VAL A 53 -14.34 -30.00 -11.90
CA VAL A 53 -13.24 -30.88 -11.42
C VAL A 53 -13.43 -31.15 -9.93
N ASN A 54 -13.59 -32.43 -9.61
CA ASN A 54 -13.75 -32.94 -8.26
C ASN A 54 -12.60 -32.50 -7.35
N SER A 55 -13.00 -32.00 -6.18
CA SER A 55 -12.16 -31.41 -5.14
C SER A 55 -11.24 -32.43 -4.47
N ASP A 56 -10.15 -32.82 -5.11
CA ASP A 56 -9.01 -33.51 -4.44
C ASP A 56 -7.63 -33.15 -5.02
N SER A 57 -7.54 -32.23 -6.00
CA SER A 57 -6.25 -31.79 -6.54
C SER A 57 -5.76 -30.53 -5.83
N SER A 58 -4.50 -30.55 -5.39
CA SER A 58 -3.80 -29.40 -4.80
C SER A 58 -4.06 -28.13 -5.62
N SER A 59 -4.29 -26.99 -4.97
CA SER A 59 -4.72 -25.71 -5.55
C SER A 59 -3.75 -25.05 -6.55
N ASN A 60 -2.83 -25.80 -7.16
CA ASN A 60 -1.82 -25.35 -8.11
C ASN A 60 -2.30 -25.36 -9.57
N ASP A 61 -3.50 -25.90 -9.86
CA ASP A 61 -3.98 -26.09 -11.24
C ASP A 61 -4.59 -24.82 -11.89
N ILE A 62 -4.79 -23.74 -11.13
CA ILE A 62 -5.28 -22.47 -11.69
C ILE A 62 -4.08 -21.60 -12.09
N PRO A 63 -3.90 -21.27 -13.38
CA PRO A 63 -2.83 -20.40 -13.80
C PRO A 63 -2.95 -19.03 -13.14
N LYS A 64 -1.83 -18.54 -12.59
CA LYS A 64 -1.76 -17.19 -12.01
C LYS A 64 -2.17 -16.18 -13.08
N LEU A 65 -3.10 -15.29 -12.74
CA LEU A 65 -3.40 -14.14 -13.57
C LEU A 65 -2.13 -13.28 -13.73
N THR A 66 -2.02 -12.57 -14.84
CA THR A 66 -0.93 -11.62 -15.06
C THR A 66 -1.43 -10.21 -14.80
N VAL A 67 -0.79 -9.51 -13.87
CA VAL A 67 -1.01 -8.08 -13.61
C VAL A 67 0.06 -7.29 -14.36
N VAL A 68 -0.38 -6.36 -15.20
CA VAL A 68 0.51 -5.46 -15.94
C VAL A 68 0.55 -4.12 -15.22
N PHE A 69 1.74 -3.71 -14.79
CA PHE A 69 1.96 -2.44 -14.11
C PHE A 69 2.47 -1.38 -15.05
N ASP A 70 1.85 -0.20 -15.00
CA ASP A 70 2.47 1.04 -15.47
C ASP A 70 3.49 1.56 -14.45
N LEU A 71 4.40 2.44 -14.89
CA LEU A 71 5.48 3.00 -14.07
C LEU A 71 5.14 4.40 -13.55
N ASP A 72 5.08 5.39 -14.43
CA ASP A 72 4.99 6.80 -14.07
C ASP A 72 3.61 7.17 -13.53
N SER A 73 3.57 7.86 -12.39
CA SER A 73 2.34 8.16 -11.64
C SER A 73 1.58 6.91 -11.15
N THR A 74 2.16 5.72 -11.29
CA THR A 74 1.60 4.45 -10.82
C THR A 74 2.48 3.87 -9.72
N LEU A 75 3.70 3.43 -10.04
CA LEU A 75 4.67 2.87 -9.08
C LEU A 75 5.73 3.89 -8.65
N ILE A 76 6.04 4.85 -9.51
CA ILE A 76 7.06 5.87 -9.29
C ILE A 76 6.59 7.25 -9.73
N TYR A 77 7.35 8.27 -9.35
CA TYR A 77 7.22 9.62 -9.87
C TYR A 77 8.59 10.13 -10.32
N SER A 78 8.73 10.50 -11.60
CA SER A 78 9.98 10.93 -12.22
C SER A 78 9.93 12.40 -12.68
N THR A 79 11.01 13.14 -12.43
CA THR A 79 11.12 14.58 -12.76
C THR A 79 12.52 14.91 -13.27
N LYS A 80 12.66 15.99 -14.06
CA LYS A 80 13.99 16.41 -14.56
C LYS A 80 14.82 17.13 -13.49
N GLU A 81 14.14 17.78 -12.55
CA GLU A 81 14.74 18.52 -11.45
C GLU A 81 14.30 17.92 -10.12
N LYS A 82 15.13 18.06 -9.08
CA LYS A 82 14.83 17.52 -7.76
C LYS A 82 13.74 18.37 -7.11
N GLN A 83 12.60 17.75 -6.79
CA GLN A 83 11.45 18.37 -6.12
C GLN A 83 11.30 17.91 -4.67
N PHE A 84 11.72 16.67 -4.36
CA PHE A 84 11.58 16.09 -3.02
C PHE A 84 12.92 15.56 -2.49
N SER A 85 13.06 15.52 -1.17
CA SER A 85 14.27 15.03 -0.51
C SER A 85 14.54 13.55 -0.78
N ASN A 86 13.49 12.74 -0.86
CA ASN A 86 13.49 11.30 -1.08
C ASN A 86 13.63 10.87 -2.56
N GLN A 87 13.85 11.81 -3.47
CA GLN A 87 14.15 11.47 -4.86
C GLN A 87 15.61 11.07 -5.04
N GLU A 88 15.81 9.95 -5.73
CA GLU A 88 17.12 9.46 -6.16
C GLU A 88 17.40 9.91 -7.59
N LYS A 89 18.63 10.40 -7.85
CA LYS A 89 19.04 10.78 -9.19
C LYS A 89 19.53 9.55 -9.94
N ILE A 90 18.92 9.25 -11.09
CA ILE A 90 19.37 8.19 -11.98
C ILE A 90 20.08 8.83 -13.17
N ASP A 91 21.41 8.91 -13.09
CA ASP A 91 22.24 9.61 -14.07
C ASP A 91 22.12 9.05 -15.49
N SER A 92 21.92 7.74 -15.63
CA SER A 92 21.80 7.06 -16.93
C SER A 92 20.62 7.54 -17.78
N ILE A 93 19.56 8.05 -17.12
CA ILE A 93 18.34 8.58 -17.75
C ILE A 93 18.16 10.07 -17.52
N LYS A 94 18.95 10.69 -16.64
CA LYS A 94 18.90 12.12 -16.27
C LYS A 94 17.57 12.54 -15.62
N TYR A 95 17.02 11.68 -14.76
CA TYR A 95 15.81 11.96 -13.98
C TYR A 95 16.06 11.79 -12.48
N TYR A 96 15.30 12.52 -11.69
CA TYR A 96 15.09 12.30 -10.27
C TYR A 96 13.83 11.45 -10.08
N VAL A 97 13.94 10.35 -9.35
CA VAL A 97 12.87 9.36 -9.22
C VAL A 97 12.54 9.16 -7.75
N ALA A 98 11.26 9.29 -7.40
CA ALA A 98 10.72 8.86 -6.12
C ALA A 98 9.93 7.57 -6.32
N ILE A 99 10.18 6.58 -5.46
CA ILE A 99 9.36 5.37 -5.38
C ILE A 99 8.09 5.71 -4.58
N ARG A 100 6.93 5.29 -5.08
CA ARG A 100 5.66 5.51 -4.38
C ARG A 100 5.69 4.80 -3.02
N PRO A 101 5.17 5.42 -1.93
CA PRO A 101 5.09 4.77 -0.63
C PRO A 101 4.44 3.38 -0.73
N HIS A 102 4.98 2.40 0.00
CA HIS A 102 4.54 1.00 0.02
C HIS A 102 4.62 0.26 -1.33
N CYS A 103 5.25 0.83 -2.36
CA CYS A 103 5.36 0.18 -3.68
C CYS A 103 5.98 -1.22 -3.59
N ARG A 104 7.03 -1.41 -2.79
CA ARG A 104 7.71 -2.70 -2.65
C ARG A 104 6.81 -3.76 -2.01
N GLU A 105 6.07 -3.39 -0.96
CA GLU A 105 5.15 -4.27 -0.25
C GLU A 105 3.98 -4.69 -1.15
N VAL A 106 3.45 -3.75 -1.95
CA VAL A 106 2.40 -4.03 -2.94
C VAL A 106 2.91 -5.03 -3.98
N LEU A 107 4.09 -4.80 -4.57
CA LEU A 107 4.65 -5.69 -5.58
C LEU A 107 4.93 -7.09 -5.02
N GLN A 108 5.48 -7.19 -3.80
CA GLN A 108 5.71 -8.47 -3.12
C GLN A 108 4.39 -9.22 -2.85
N THR A 109 3.36 -8.50 -2.40
CA THR A 109 2.04 -9.08 -2.13
C THR A 109 1.40 -9.59 -3.42
N VAL A 110 1.43 -8.81 -4.50
CA VAL A 110 0.87 -9.20 -5.79
C VAL A 110 1.62 -10.40 -6.38
N LYS A 111 2.96 -10.46 -6.27
CA LYS A 111 3.76 -11.60 -6.75
C LYS A 111 3.34 -12.95 -6.14
N SER A 112 2.86 -12.93 -4.89
CA SER A 112 2.40 -14.17 -4.23
C SER A 112 1.19 -14.80 -4.94
N VAL A 113 0.33 -13.98 -5.57
CA VAL A 113 -0.95 -14.41 -6.15
C VAL A 113 -1.04 -14.27 -7.68
N ALA A 114 -0.14 -13.53 -8.31
CA ALA A 114 -0.16 -13.22 -9.73
C ALA A 114 1.24 -13.21 -10.36
N ASN A 115 1.30 -13.44 -11.68
CA ASN A 115 2.46 -13.07 -12.48
C ASN A 115 2.43 -11.55 -12.69
N MET A 116 3.60 -10.94 -12.87
CA MET A 116 3.70 -9.49 -12.99
C MET A 116 4.57 -9.11 -14.19
N MET A 117 4.08 -8.13 -14.95
CA MET A 117 4.79 -7.53 -16.08
C MET A 117 4.76 -6.02 -15.94
N VAL A 118 5.71 -5.36 -16.60
CA VAL A 118 5.73 -3.89 -16.71
C VAL A 118 5.39 -3.49 -18.14
N TYR A 119 4.47 -2.55 -18.28
CA TYR A 119 4.18 -1.89 -19.55
C TYR A 119 4.13 -0.39 -19.33
N SER A 120 4.95 0.36 -20.05
CA SER A 120 5.06 1.80 -19.89
C SER A 120 5.22 2.48 -21.24
N ALA A 121 4.73 3.73 -21.33
CA ALA A 121 4.97 4.60 -22.48
C ALA A 121 6.43 5.11 -22.58
N GLY A 122 7.26 4.83 -21.57
CA GLY A 122 8.67 5.22 -21.54
C GLY A 122 9.53 4.48 -22.58
N LYS A 123 10.66 5.07 -22.96
CA LYS A 123 11.65 4.42 -23.84
C LYS A 123 12.27 3.19 -23.14
N PRO A 124 12.69 2.15 -23.86
CA PRO A 124 13.24 0.93 -23.25
C PRO A 124 14.39 1.17 -22.25
N LYS A 125 15.31 2.10 -22.58
CA LYS A 125 16.40 2.49 -21.65
C LYS A 125 15.87 3.02 -20.32
N TYR A 126 14.82 3.84 -20.36
CA TYR A 126 14.18 4.38 -19.17
C TYR A 126 13.53 3.27 -18.35
N VAL A 127 12.68 2.48 -19.00
CA VAL A 127 11.96 1.37 -18.36
C VAL A 127 12.92 0.41 -17.67
N ASN A 128 14.00 0.00 -18.34
CA ASN A 128 14.98 -0.93 -17.77
C ASN A 128 15.68 -0.37 -16.52
N GLN A 129 15.95 0.95 -16.48
CA GLN A 129 16.59 1.58 -15.33
C GLN A 129 15.64 1.69 -14.14
N ILE A 130 14.36 2.00 -14.39
CA ILE A 130 13.33 2.01 -13.33
C ILE A 130 13.05 0.60 -12.81
N VAL A 131 12.94 -0.40 -13.70
CA VAL A 131 12.78 -1.80 -13.30
C VAL A 131 13.96 -2.27 -12.47
N GLN A 132 15.20 -1.92 -12.85
CA GLN A 132 16.38 -2.26 -12.05
C GLN A 132 16.39 -1.60 -10.66
N LEU A 133 15.83 -0.38 -10.52
CA LEU A 133 15.66 0.29 -9.23
C LEU A 133 14.62 -0.41 -8.35
N LEU A 134 13.50 -0.85 -8.96
CA LEU A 134 12.40 -1.51 -8.24
C LEU A 134 12.69 -2.98 -7.92
N ASP A 135 13.32 -3.71 -8.84
CA ASP A 135 13.56 -5.15 -8.78
C ASP A 135 15.03 -5.49 -9.15
N PRO A 136 15.99 -5.14 -8.29
CA PRO A 136 17.41 -5.33 -8.60
C PRO A 136 17.79 -6.81 -8.73
N GLU A 137 17.04 -7.70 -8.08
CA GLU A 137 17.25 -9.16 -8.08
C GLU A 137 16.49 -9.89 -9.18
N ARG A 138 15.66 -9.17 -9.98
CA ARG A 138 14.82 -9.73 -11.05
C ARG A 138 13.91 -10.87 -10.57
N LYS A 139 13.24 -10.67 -9.44
CA LYS A 139 12.33 -11.65 -8.82
C LYS A 139 10.85 -11.29 -8.97
N LEU A 140 10.55 -10.03 -9.27
CA LEU A 140 9.20 -9.49 -9.31
C LEU A 140 8.63 -9.55 -10.73
N PHE A 141 9.37 -9.05 -11.71
CA PHE A 141 8.90 -8.91 -13.09
C PHE A 141 9.59 -9.92 -14.02
N GLU A 142 8.81 -10.51 -14.94
CA GLU A 142 9.31 -11.37 -16.03
C GLU A 142 9.81 -10.55 -17.25
#